data_AF-A0A914Z714-F1
#
_entry.id   AF-A0A914Z714-F1
#
_cell.length_a   1.000
_cell.length_b   1.000
_cell.length_c   1.000
_cell.angle_alpha   90.00
_cell.angle_beta   90.00
_cell.angle_gamma   90.00
#
_symmetry.space_group_name_H-M   'P 1'
#
loop_
_entity.id
_entity.type
_entity.pdbx_description
1 polymer ?
#
loop_
_entity_poly.entity_id
_entity_poly.type
_entity_poly.pdbx_seq_one_letter_code
_entity_poly.pdbx_strand_id
1 'polypeptide(L)'
;MFYSTKAIQANPKCAEAYSNLANVYKERQQYHEALEHYQHAVKLKPDFIDGYVNLATAYVSVGQLEQAAHAYIMALQYNPDLYCVRSDLGNLFKVMGRLEEAKVCSLFIF
;
A
#
# COMPACT_ATOMS: atom_id res chain seq x y z
N MET A 1 10.79 5.27 -14.30
CA MET A 1 10.74 4.01 -15.08
C MET A 1 12.13 3.49 -15.41
N PHE A 2 12.96 4.21 -16.18
CA PHE A 2 14.28 3.73 -16.65
C PHE A 2 15.22 3.25 -15.53
N TYR A 3 15.35 4.02 -14.44
CA TYR A 3 16.20 3.63 -13.32
C TYR A 3 15.64 2.42 -12.55
N SER A 4 14.32 2.34 -12.38
CA SER A 4 13.65 1.23 -11.71
C SER A 4 13.81 -0.08 -12.47
N THR A 5 13.66 -0.07 -13.80
CA THR A 5 13.83 -1.27 -14.63
C THR A 5 15.28 -1.74 -14.66
N LYS A 6 16.24 -0.81 -14.72
CA LYS A 6 17.67 -1.14 -14.61
C LYS A 6 18.02 -1.73 -13.23
N ALA A 7 17.43 -1.21 -12.16
CA ALA A 7 17.60 -1.77 -10.82
C ALA A 7 17.02 -3.19 -10.70
N ILE A 8 15.86 -3.47 -11.32
CA ILE A 8 15.28 -4.82 -11.39
C ILE A 8 16.17 -5.77 -12.19
N GLN A 9 16.75 -5.31 -13.31
CA GLN A 9 17.69 -6.12 -14.11
C GLN A 9 18.96 -6.46 -13.33
N ALA A 10 19.48 -5.52 -12.53
CA ALA A 10 20.66 -5.74 -11.70
C ALA A 10 20.36 -6.61 -10.47
N ASN A 11 19.20 -6.41 -9.84
CA ASN A 11 18.73 -7.19 -8.71
C ASN A 11 17.21 -7.44 -8.79
N PRO A 12 16.77 -8.60 -9.30
CA PRO A 12 15.36 -8.95 -9.41
C PRO A 12 14.63 -9.12 -8.06
N LYS A 13 15.34 -9.05 -6.93
CA LYS A 13 14.76 -9.17 -5.59
C LYS A 13 14.64 -7.83 -4.86
N CYS A 14 14.93 -6.71 -5.53
CA CYS A 14 14.83 -5.39 -4.92
C CYS A 14 13.37 -4.89 -4.89
N ALA A 15 12.69 -5.07 -3.76
CA ALA A 15 11.31 -4.65 -3.56
C ALA A 15 11.10 -3.14 -3.79
N GLU A 16 12.07 -2.32 -3.38
CA GLU A 16 12.05 -0.87 -3.56
C GLU A 16 12.01 -0.48 -5.05
N ALA A 17 12.72 -1.24 -5.92
CA ALA A 17 12.70 -1.00 -7.35
C ALA A 17 11.33 -1.29 -7.98
N TYR A 18 10.65 -2.36 -7.55
CA TYR A 18 9.29 -2.67 -7.98
C TYR A 18 8.28 -1.62 -7.49
N SER A 19 8.38 -1.17 -6.24
CA SER A 19 7.51 -0.10 -5.72
C SER A 19 7.72 1.23 -6.45
N ASN A 20 8.98 1.59 -6.76
CA ASN A 20 9.28 2.77 -7.56
C ASN A 20 8.77 2.65 -9.00
N LEU A 21 8.80 1.45 -9.59
CA LEU A 21 8.21 1.22 -10.91
C LEU A 21 6.69 1.36 -10.86
N ALA A 22 6.05 0.79 -9.83
CA ALA A 22 4.62 0.89 -9.58
C ALA A 22 4.16 2.35 -9.39
N ASN A 23 4.93 3.16 -8.66
CA ASN A 23 4.67 4.60 -8.50
C ASN A 23 4.59 5.30 -9.86
N VAL A 24 5.49 4.97 -10.79
CA VAL A 24 5.50 5.58 -12.13
C VAL A 24 4.27 5.14 -12.95
N TYR A 25 3.83 3.89 -12.82
CA TYR A 25 2.58 3.43 -13.44
C TYR A 25 1.35 4.11 -12.82
N LYS A 26 1.33 4.27 -11.48
CA LYS A 26 0.27 4.98 -10.75
C LYS A 26 0.15 6.44 -11.21
N GLU A 27 1.28 7.16 -11.35
CA GLU A 27 1.30 8.53 -11.88
C GLU A 27 0.76 8.64 -13.30
N ARG A 28 0.90 7.57 -14.09
CA ARG A 28 0.33 7.44 -15.44
C ARG A 28 -1.12 6.94 -15.45
N GLN A 29 -1.75 6.79 -14.28
CA GLN A 29 -3.10 6.24 -14.11
C GLN A 29 -3.25 4.79 -14.62
N GLN A 30 -2.13 4.09 -14.81
CA GLN A 30 -2.06 2.67 -15.16
C GLN A 30 -2.12 1.85 -13.86
N TYR A 31 -3.29 1.88 -13.22
CA TYR A 31 -3.43 1.34 -11.88
C TYR A 31 -3.30 -0.18 -11.81
N HIS A 32 -3.67 -0.90 -12.87
CA HIS A 32 -3.58 -2.36 -12.89
C HIS A 32 -2.12 -2.81 -12.83
N GLU A 33 -1.26 -2.25 -13.69
CA GLU A 33 0.17 -2.51 -13.72
C GLU A 33 0.85 -2.03 -12.42
N ALA A 34 0.41 -0.90 -11.86
CA ALA A 34 0.89 -0.42 -10.58
C ALA A 34 0.61 -1.44 -9.46
N LEU A 35 -0.62 -1.97 -9.38
CA LEU A 35 -1.01 -2.96 -8.38
C LEU A 35 -0.19 -4.24 -8.49
N GLU A 36 0.03 -4.77 -9.70
CA GLU A 36 0.87 -5.96 -9.89
C GLU A 36 2.30 -5.76 -9.36
N HIS A 37 2.91 -4.61 -9.65
CA HIS A 37 4.26 -4.30 -9.21
C HIS A 37 4.33 -4.05 -7.70
N TYR A 38 3.35 -3.37 -7.10
CA TYR A 38 3.29 -3.22 -5.64
C TYR A 38 3.10 -4.56 -4.93
N GLN A 39 2.20 -5.42 -5.43
CA GLN A 39 2.01 -6.77 -4.90
C GLN A 39 3.28 -7.61 -4.99
N HIS A 40 4.04 -7.47 -6.09
CA HIS A 40 5.32 -8.14 -6.22
C HIS A 40 6.35 -7.61 -5.19
N ALA A 41 6.38 -6.30 -4.98
CA ALA A 41 7.26 -5.67 -3.99
C ALA A 41 7.01 -6.21 -2.56
N VAL A 42 5.76 -6.27 -2.12
CA VAL A 42 5.41 -6.79 -0.78
C VAL A 42 5.58 -8.31 -0.67
N LYS A 43 5.50 -9.06 -1.77
CA LYS A 43 5.84 -10.50 -1.78
C LYS A 43 7.35 -10.73 -1.62
N LEU A 44 8.17 -9.89 -2.25
CA LEU A 44 9.63 -9.96 -2.12
C LEU A 44 10.10 -9.54 -0.73
N LYS A 45 9.44 -8.55 -0.14
CA LYS A 45 9.76 -7.99 1.17
C LYS A 45 8.47 -7.84 2.00
N PRO A 46 8.08 -8.88 2.75
CA PRO A 46 6.85 -8.87 3.54
C PRO A 46 6.82 -7.83 4.65
N ASP A 47 7.96 -7.30 5.10
CA ASP A 47 8.08 -6.22 6.08
C ASP A 47 8.16 -4.82 5.44
N PHE A 48 7.84 -4.71 4.13
CA PHE A 48 7.94 -3.45 3.41
C PHE A 48 6.74 -2.53 3.63
N ILE A 49 6.78 -1.80 4.75
CA ILE A 49 5.75 -0.85 5.17
C ILE A 49 5.35 0.12 4.05
N ASP A 50 6.31 0.83 3.43
CA ASP A 50 6.00 1.78 2.35
C ASP A 50 5.38 1.10 1.13
N GLY A 51 5.73 -0.16 0.88
CA GLY A 51 5.12 -0.98 -0.16
C GLY A 51 3.63 -1.19 0.08
N TYR A 52 3.25 -1.54 1.31
CA TYR A 52 1.84 -1.70 1.70
C TYR A 52 1.05 -0.40 1.68
N VAL A 53 1.63 0.71 2.16
CA VAL A 53 0.96 2.03 2.12
C VAL A 53 0.68 2.46 0.69
N ASN A 54 1.66 2.30 -0.20
CA ASN A 54 1.48 2.63 -1.62
C ASN A 54 0.49 1.69 -2.32
N LEU A 55 0.52 0.40 -2.00
CA LEU A 55 -0.45 -0.58 -2.48
C LEU A 55 -1.87 -0.22 -2.07
N ALA A 56 -2.07 0.13 -0.79
CA ALA A 56 -3.36 0.56 -0.26
C ALA A 56 -3.87 1.81 -0.97
N THR A 57 -3.01 2.82 -1.16
CA THR A 57 -3.37 4.04 -1.90
C THR A 57 -3.79 3.72 -3.34
N ALA A 58 -3.07 2.82 -4.02
CA ALA A 58 -3.43 2.41 -5.37
C ALA A 58 -4.77 1.67 -5.41
N TYR A 59 -5.08 0.84 -4.41
CA TYR A 59 -6.38 0.19 -4.26
C TYR A 59 -7.52 1.19 -4.04
N VAL A 60 -7.30 2.23 -3.23
CA VAL A 60 -8.27 3.33 -3.06
C VAL A 60 -8.55 4.01 -4.40
N SER A 61 -7.51 4.27 -5.22
CA SER A 61 -7.67 4.91 -6.53
C SER A 61 -8.52 4.08 -7.52
N VAL A 62 -8.54 2.75 -7.39
CA VAL A 62 -9.39 1.87 -8.23
C VAL A 62 -10.71 1.48 -7.56
N GLY A 63 -11.02 2.03 -6.39
CA GLY A 63 -12.27 1.75 -5.65
C GLY A 63 -12.29 0.39 -4.93
N GLN A 64 -11.15 -0.30 -4.82
CA GLN A 64 -11.03 -1.59 -4.12
C GLN A 64 -10.77 -1.37 -2.63
N LEU A 65 -11.80 -0.86 -1.93
CA LEU A 65 -11.65 -0.35 -0.56
C LEU A 65 -11.33 -1.46 0.47
N GLU A 66 -11.87 -2.67 0.32
CA GLU A 66 -11.55 -3.80 1.22
C GLU A 66 -10.07 -4.20 1.12
N GLN A 67 -9.52 -4.28 -0.09
CA GLN A 67 -8.12 -4.60 -0.34
C GLN A 67 -7.21 -3.49 0.18
N ALA A 68 -7.62 -2.23 0.03
CA ALA A 68 -6.91 -1.08 0.61
C ALA A 68 -6.84 -1.17 2.14
N ALA A 69 -7.97 -1.50 2.79
CA ALA A 69 -8.02 -1.64 4.24
C ALA A 69 -7.08 -2.75 4.72
N HIS A 70 -7.09 -3.90 4.05
CA HIS A 70 -6.18 -5.00 4.36
C HIS A 70 -4.70 -4.58 4.23
N ALA A 71 -4.33 -3.89 3.16
CA ALA A 71 -2.97 -3.42 2.96
C ALA A 71 -2.54 -2.40 4.04
N TYR A 72 -3.41 -1.46 4.44
CA TYR A 72 -3.13 -0.56 5.56
C TYR A 72 -2.99 -1.29 6.90
N ILE A 73 -3.81 -2.30 7.16
CA ILE A 73 -3.69 -3.14 8.37
C ILE A 73 -2.34 -3.86 8.37
N MET A 74 -1.90 -4.42 7.25
CA MET A 74 -0.57 -5.05 7.15
C MET A 74 0.55 -4.05 7.46
N ALA A 75 0.47 -2.82 6.93
CA ALA A 75 1.46 -1.77 7.26
C ALA A 75 1.50 -1.47 8.76
N LEU A 76 0.33 -1.37 9.40
CA LEU A 76 0.20 -1.11 10.84
C LEU A 76 0.64 -2.31 11.71
N GLN A 77 0.54 -3.54 11.21
CA GLN A 77 1.07 -4.71 11.92
C GLN A 77 2.59 -4.66 12.05
N TYR A 78 3.30 -4.14 11.04
CA TYR A 78 4.76 -3.98 11.10
C TYR A 78 5.17 -2.71 11.84
N ASN A 79 4.38 -1.64 11.75
CA ASN A 79 4.61 -0.42 12.51
C ASN A 79 3.28 0.22 12.95
N PRO A 80 2.86 -0.03 14.21
CA PRO A 80 1.61 0.49 14.76
C PRO A 80 1.57 2.02 14.91
N ASP A 81 2.74 2.68 14.98
CA ASP A 81 2.88 4.11 15.26
C ASP A 81 2.72 5.00 14.02
N LEU A 82 2.32 4.42 12.88
CA LEU A 82 2.04 5.17 11.65
C LEU A 82 0.70 5.91 11.74
N TYR A 83 0.69 7.06 12.43
CA TYR A 83 -0.49 7.89 12.63
C TYR A 83 -1.17 8.32 11.31
N CYS A 84 -0.37 8.57 10.25
CA CYS A 84 -0.90 8.88 8.92
C CYS A 84 -1.73 7.72 8.36
N VAL A 85 -1.17 6.51 8.35
CA VAL A 85 -1.83 5.28 7.87
C VAL A 85 -3.07 4.97 8.68
N ARG A 86 -3.01 5.14 10.00
CA ARG A 86 -4.16 4.97 10.90
C ARG A 86 -5.30 5.94 10.56
N SER A 87 -4.96 7.19 10.27
CA SER A 87 -5.94 8.21 9.85
C SER A 87 -6.56 7.86 8.49
N ASP A 88 -5.73 7.42 7.53
CA ASP A 88 -6.18 7.01 6.20
C ASP A 88 -7.10 5.79 6.27
N LEU A 89 -6.76 4.79 7.09
CA LEU A 89 -7.61 3.61 7.34
C LEU A 89 -8.94 4.00 8.01
N GLY A 90 -8.92 4.89 9.00
CA GLY A 90 -10.14 5.40 9.63
C GLY A 90 -11.04 6.15 8.64
N ASN A 91 -10.45 6.95 7.74
CA ASN A 91 -11.19 7.63 6.67
C ASN A 91 -11.76 6.62 5.66
N LEU A 92 -10.98 5.60 5.31
CA LEU A 92 -11.41 4.53 4.42
C LEU A 92 -12.64 3.80 4.99
N PHE A 93 -12.62 3.43 6.27
CA PHE A 93 -13.78 2.79 6.92
C PHE A 93 -15.01 3.69 6.98
N LYS A 94 -14.85 5.01 7.15
CA LYS A 94 -15.96 5.96 7.03
C LYS A 94 -16.57 5.95 5.63
N VAL A 95 -15.74 5.96 4.59
CA VAL A 95 -16.20 5.87 3.19
C VAL A 95 -16.95 4.56 2.93
N MET A 96 -16.53 3.47 3.56
CA MET A 96 -17.20 2.17 3.49
C MET A 96 -18.46 2.06 4.36
N GLY A 97 -18.79 3.08 5.16
CA GLY A 97 -19.91 3.03 6.11
C GLY A 97 -19.67 2.17 7.36
N ARG A 98 -18.45 1.65 7.55
CA ARG A 98 -18.05 0.77 8.67
C ARG A 98 -17.58 1.61 9.86
N LEU A 99 -18.49 2.40 10.42
CA LEU A 99 -18.18 3.38 11.46
C LEU A 99 -17.66 2.77 12.77
N GLU A 100 -18.07 1.54 13.11
CA GLU A 100 -17.57 0.87 14.31
C GLU A 100 -16.08 0.50 14.18
N GLU A 101 -15.66 0.02 13.01
CA GLU A 101 -14.24 -0.28 12.76
C GLU A 101 -13.39 0.98 12.68
N ALA A 102 -13.94 2.07 12.11
CA ALA A 102 -13.28 3.37 12.12
C ALA A 102 -12.98 3.88 13.54
N LYS A 103 -13.88 3.62 14.51
CA LYS A 103 -13.66 3.96 15.93
C LYS A 103 -12.57 3.09 16.55
N VAL A 104 -12.58 1.78 16.28
CA VAL A 104 -11.55 0.87 16.81
C VAL A 104 -10.17 1.25 16.28
N CYS A 105 -10.06 1.56 14.99
CA CYS A 105 -8.83 2.02 14.37
C CYS A 105 -8.35 3.38 14.86
N SER A 106 -9.18 4.23 15.46
CA SER A 106 -8.71 5.46 16.11
C SER A 106 -8.33 5.24 17.58
N LEU A 107 -8.90 4.22 18.25
CA LEU A 107 -8.76 3.99 19.69
C LEU A 107 -7.72 2.92 20.13
N PHE A 108 -7.34 1.93 19.31
CA PHE A 108 -6.41 0.86 19.74
C PHE A 108 -5.02 0.87 19.11
N ILE A 109 -3.98 0.90 19.95
CA ILE A 109 -2.60 0.47 19.66
C ILE A 109 -2.64 -1.07 19.72
N PHE A 110 -2.19 -1.76 18.67
CA PHE A 110 -1.97 -3.22 18.72
C PHE A 110 -0.63 -3.50 19.41
#